data_AF-A0A2I0AR63-F1
#
_entry.id   AF-A0A2I0AR63-F1
#
_cell.length_a   1.000
_cell.length_b   1.000
_cell.length_c   1.000
_cell.angle_alpha   90.00
_cell.angle_beta   90.00
_cell.angle_gamma   90.00
#
_symmetry.space_group_name_H-M   'P 1'
#
loop_
_entity.id
_entity.type
_entity.pdbx_description
1 polymer ?
#
loop_
_entity_poly.entity_id
_entity_poly.type
_entity_poly.pdbx_seq_one_letter_code
_entity_poly.pdbx_strand_id
1 'polypeptide(L)'
;MKILKGYVRNHYRPKACMIENYVAEEIVKFYNEYLHNINPIGVPIDHTAVDKYGRGITSEKSHVVDINMLRQAHLYALCNSVIVDLYIEEHKEQL
;
A
#
# COMPACT_ATOMS: atom_id res chain seq x y z
N MET A 1 31.75 6.45 25.24
CA MET A 1 31.41 5.12 25.81
C MET A 1 30.10 5.06 26.61
N LYS A 2 29.39 6.18 26.88
CA LYS A 2 28.13 6.17 27.66
C LYS A 2 26.99 5.40 26.96
N ILE A 3 26.90 5.52 25.64
CA ILE A 3 25.82 4.91 24.83
C ILE A 3 25.90 3.38 24.87
N LEU A 4 27.11 2.81 24.70
CA LEU A 4 27.33 1.36 24.71
C LEU A 4 26.97 0.67 26.02
N LYS A 5 27.06 1.39 27.16
CA LYS A 5 26.64 0.85 28.45
C LYS A 5 25.12 0.65 28.53
N GLY A 6 24.34 1.41 27.77
CA GLY A 6 22.88 1.24 27.68
C GLY A 6 22.46 -0.06 26.99
N TYR A 7 23.32 -0.63 26.14
CA TYR A 7 23.04 -1.87 25.42
C TYR A 7 23.38 -3.14 26.19
N VAL A 8 23.97 -3.05 27.39
CA VAL A 8 24.28 -4.23 28.21
C VAL A 8 23.10 -4.55 29.12
N ARG A 9 22.17 -5.36 28.62
CA ARG A 9 21.10 -5.96 29.44
C ARG A 9 21.56 -7.19 30.22
N ASN A 10 22.49 -7.96 29.64
CA ASN A 10 23.06 -9.16 30.26
C ASN A 10 24.54 -8.94 30.61
N HIS A 11 24.81 -8.80 31.91
CA HIS A 11 26.18 -8.60 32.42
C HIS A 11 27.05 -9.86 32.37
N TYR A 12 26.47 -11.06 32.22
CA TYR A 12 27.24 -12.30 32.06
C TYR A 12 27.87 -12.42 30.68
N ARG A 13 27.31 -11.76 29.65
CA ARG A 13 27.86 -11.73 28.28
C ARG A 13 27.75 -10.33 27.68
N PRO A 14 28.51 -9.36 28.21
CA PRO A 14 28.29 -7.93 27.92
C PRO A 14 28.54 -7.59 26.45
N LYS A 15 29.55 -8.20 25.81
CA LYS A 15 29.86 -7.96 24.39
C LYS A 15 28.77 -8.49 23.46
N ALA A 16 28.30 -9.71 23.68
CA ALA A 16 27.23 -10.30 22.88
C ALA A 16 25.93 -9.49 23.03
N CYS A 17 25.59 -9.12 24.27
CA CYS A 17 24.42 -8.31 24.56
C CYS A 17 24.46 -6.92 23.91
N MET A 18 25.64 -6.28 23.86
CA MET A 18 25.81 -5.02 23.14
C MET A 18 25.50 -5.17 21.64
N ILE A 19 26.03 -6.21 21.00
CA ILE A 19 25.85 -6.46 19.56
C ILE A 19 24.38 -6.75 19.25
N GLU A 20 23.75 -7.63 20.02
CA GLU A 20 22.34 -8.00 19.83
C GLU A 20 21.41 -6.78 19.91
N ASN A 21 21.56 -5.95 20.94
CA ASN A 21 20.71 -4.77 21.10
C ASN A 21 21.00 -3.70 20.04
N TYR A 22 22.25 -3.54 19.61
CA TYR A 22 22.60 -2.63 18.51
C TYR A 22 21.93 -3.07 17.20
N VAL A 23 22.02 -4.36 16.86
CA VAL A 23 21.39 -4.91 15.65
C VAL A 23 19.87 -4.76 15.71
N ALA A 24 19.25 -5.01 16.87
CA ALA A 24 17.81 -4.81 17.03
C ALA A 24 17.40 -3.34 16.81
N GLU A 25 18.17 -2.39 17.31
CA GLU A 25 17.90 -0.96 17.10
C GLU A 25 18.04 -0.58 15.63
N GLU A 26 19.08 -1.04 14.94
CA GLU A 26 19.28 -0.77 13.52
C GLU A 26 18.18 -1.39 12.65
N ILE A 27 17.71 -2.60 12.97
CA ILE A 27 16.58 -3.22 12.28
C ILE A 27 15.31 -2.37 12.45
N VAL A 28 15.02 -1.88 13.65
CA VAL A 28 13.85 -1.02 13.90
C VAL A 28 13.96 0.31 13.15
N LYS A 29 15.14 0.95 13.15
CA LYS A 29 15.37 2.17 12.37
C LYS A 29 15.17 1.94 10.88
N PHE A 30 15.77 0.86 10.36
CA PHE A 30 15.64 0.46 8.97
C PHE A 30 14.18 0.20 8.60
N TYR A 31 13.44 -0.55 9.42
CA TYR A 31 12.02 -0.82 9.18
C TYR A 31 11.17 0.45 9.22
N ASN A 32 11.43 1.37 10.16
CA ASN A 32 10.72 2.64 10.20
C ASN A 32 10.97 3.46 8.94
N GLU A 33 12.23 3.57 8.49
CA GLU A 33 12.59 4.28 7.27
C GLU A 33 12.00 3.61 6.01
N TYR A 34 12.05 2.28 5.96
CA TYR A 34 11.47 1.49 4.87
C TYR A 34 9.95 1.66 4.81
N LEU A 35 9.25 1.52 5.94
CA LEU A 35 7.80 1.70 6.03
C LEU A 35 7.36 3.14 5.77
N HIS A 36 8.16 4.14 6.18
CA HIS A 36 7.87 5.55 5.87
C HIS A 36 7.87 5.84 4.36
N ASN A 37 8.64 5.10 3.58
CA ASN A 37 8.77 5.28 2.14
C ASN A 37 7.87 4.35 1.30
N ILE A 38 7.04 3.52 1.96
CA ILE A 38 6.11 2.62 1.28
C ILE A 38 4.73 3.24 1.27
N ASN A 39 4.15 3.40 0.09
CA ASN A 39 2.71 3.52 -0.06
C ASN A 39 2.11 2.12 0.16
N PRO A 40 1.35 1.89 1.23
CA PRO A 40 0.77 0.58 1.46
C PRO A 40 -0.29 0.30 0.38
N ILE A 41 0.01 -0.62 -0.52
CA ILE A 41 -0.95 -1.08 -1.52
C ILE A 41 -1.96 -2.00 -0.82
N GLY A 42 -3.23 -1.58 -0.77
CA GLY A 42 -4.32 -2.40 -0.24
C GLY A 42 -4.62 -2.25 1.26
N VAL A 43 -3.93 -1.35 1.98
CA VAL A 43 -4.32 -0.98 3.35
C VAL A 43 -5.05 0.36 3.31
N PRO A 44 -6.30 0.46 3.82
CA PRO A 44 -6.95 1.74 3.98
C PRO A 44 -6.16 2.57 4.99
N ILE A 45 -5.53 3.65 4.52
CA ILE A 45 -4.86 4.63 5.38
C ILE A 45 -5.96 5.47 6.02
N ASP A 46 -6.03 5.48 7.36
CA ASP A 46 -6.96 6.35 8.10
C ASP A 46 -6.74 7.82 7.69
N HIS A 47 -7.76 8.39 7.08
CA HIS A 47 -7.74 9.68 6.37
C HIS A 47 -7.55 10.92 7.26
N THR A 48 -7.36 10.75 8.57
CA THR A 48 -7.32 11.85 9.54
C THR A 48 -6.01 12.66 9.51
N ALA A 49 -5.00 12.22 8.75
CA ALA A 49 -3.69 12.88 8.68
C ALA A 49 -3.29 13.39 7.27
N VAL A 50 -4.18 13.28 6.27
CA VAL A 50 -3.87 13.61 4.87
C VAL A 50 -4.34 15.03 4.53
N ASP A 51 -3.68 16.03 5.12
CA ASP A 51 -3.87 17.44 4.74
C ASP A 51 -2.57 18.13 4.30
N LYS A 52 -1.46 17.38 4.12
CA LYS A 52 -0.15 17.99 3.87
C LYS A 52 0.51 17.67 2.53
N TYR A 53 0.10 16.64 1.80
CA TYR A 53 0.77 16.29 0.55
C TYR A 53 -0.19 15.80 -0.52
N GLY A 54 -0.42 16.68 -1.48
CA GLY A 54 -0.96 16.32 -2.79
C GLY A 54 -2.46 16.16 -2.79
N ARG A 55 -3.10 16.87 -3.71
CA ARG A 55 -4.44 16.55 -4.19
C ARG A 55 -4.37 15.12 -4.74
N GLY A 56 -4.71 14.14 -3.91
CA GLY A 56 -4.95 12.78 -4.36
C GLY A 56 -6.01 12.85 -5.46
N ILE A 57 -5.97 11.90 -6.39
CA ILE A 57 -7.10 11.65 -7.28
C ILE A 57 -8.24 11.32 -6.33
N THR A 58 -9.10 12.30 -6.08
CA THR A 58 -10.25 12.18 -5.20
C THR A 58 -10.89 10.87 -5.54
N SER A 59 -10.97 9.92 -4.60
CA SER A 59 -11.74 8.71 -4.78
C SER A 59 -13.11 9.19 -5.24
N GLU A 60 -13.36 9.00 -6.53
CA GLU A 60 -14.59 9.42 -7.16
C GLU A 60 -15.68 8.73 -6.36
N LYS A 61 -16.60 9.54 -5.80
CA LYS A 61 -17.65 9.06 -4.91
C LYS A 61 -18.22 7.80 -5.51
N SER A 62 -18.06 6.65 -4.83
CA SER A 62 -18.62 5.39 -5.31
C SER A 62 -20.10 5.64 -5.61
N HIS A 63 -20.42 5.68 -6.90
CA HIS A 63 -21.80 5.75 -7.33
C HIS A 63 -22.32 4.33 -7.14
N VAL A 64 -23.24 4.17 -6.19
CA VAL A 64 -23.99 2.94 -6.05
C VAL A 64 -24.83 2.81 -7.33
N VAL A 65 -24.34 2.03 -8.28
CA VAL A 65 -25.07 1.73 -9.52
C VAL A 65 -26.18 0.77 -9.16
N ASP A 66 -27.41 1.10 -9.56
CA ASP A 66 -28.54 0.18 -9.39
C ASP A 66 -28.26 -1.15 -10.09
N ILE A 67 -28.58 -2.26 -9.43
CA ILE A 67 -28.33 -3.61 -9.93
C ILE A 67 -29.05 -3.85 -11.27
N ASN A 68 -30.21 -3.20 -11.49
CA ASN A 68 -30.93 -3.35 -12.77
C ASN A 68 -30.22 -2.62 -13.91
N MET A 69 -29.66 -1.44 -13.65
CA MET A 69 -28.82 -0.72 -14.62
C MET A 69 -27.58 -1.55 -14.99
N LEU A 70 -26.93 -2.17 -14.00
CA LEU A 70 -25.80 -3.05 -14.23
C LEU A 70 -26.19 -4.26 -15.10
N ARG A 71 -27.31 -4.92 -14.80
CA ARG A 71 -27.83 -6.04 -15.60
C ARG A 71 -28.16 -5.63 -17.02
N GLN A 72 -28.75 -4.45 -17.22
CA GLN A 72 -29.08 -3.94 -18.54
C GLN A 72 -27.83 -3.63 -19.36
N ALA A 73 -26.81 -3.02 -18.75
CA ALA A 73 -25.53 -2.78 -19.40
C ALA A 73 -24.83 -4.09 -19.81
N HIS A 74 -24.83 -5.10 -18.93
CA HIS A 74 -24.32 -6.44 -19.26
C HIS A 74 -25.07 -7.09 -20.41
N LEU A 75 -26.40 -7.04 -20.41
CA LEU A 75 -27.21 -7.60 -21.47
C LEU A 75 -26.94 -6.89 -22.80
N TYR A 76 -26.79 -5.56 -22.78
CA TYR A 76 -26.43 -4.78 -23.95
C TYR A 76 -25.06 -5.17 -24.52
N ALA A 77 -24.06 -5.36 -23.66
CA ALA A 77 -22.73 -5.82 -24.07
C ALA A 77 -22.79 -7.24 -24.69
N LEU A 78 -23.54 -8.16 -24.06
CA LEU A 78 -23.73 -9.52 -24.57
C LEU A 78 -24.45 -9.54 -25.93
N CYS A 79 -25.48 -8.71 -26.10
CA CYS A 79 -26.23 -8.62 -27.36
C CYS A 79 -25.43 -7.96 -28.49
N ASN A 80 -24.38 -7.19 -28.16
CA ASN A 80 -23.54 -6.50 -29.14
C ASN A 80 -22.09 -7.02 -29.13
N SER A 81 -21.91 -8.32 -28.87
CA SER A 81 -20.58 -8.93 -28.70
C SER A 81 -19.64 -8.63 -29.87
N VAL A 82 -20.13 -8.66 -31.12
CA VAL A 82 -19.33 -8.37 -32.33
C VAL A 82 -18.71 -6.96 -32.30
N ILE A 83 -19.43 -5.97 -31.76
CA ILE A 83 -18.93 -4.59 -31.64
C ILE A 83 -18.00 -4.48 -30.44
N VAL A 84 -18.35 -5.11 -29.33
CA VAL A 84 -17.55 -5.09 -28.09
C VAL A 84 -16.19 -5.78 -28.30
N ASP A 85 -16.16 -6.89 -29.03
CA ASP A 85 -14.94 -7.64 -29.33
C ASP A 85 -13.93 -6.79 -30.13
N LEU A 86 -14.41 -5.98 -31.08
CA LEU A 86 -13.56 -5.03 -31.83
C LEU A 86 -12.89 -4.02 -30.91
N TYR A 87 -13.63 -3.45 -29.96
CA TYR A 87 -13.08 -2.51 -28.96
C TYR A 87 -12.09 -3.17 -28.01
N ILE A 88 -12.33 -4.44 -27.65
CA ILE A 88 -11.41 -5.20 -26.79
C ILE A 88 -10.07 -5.41 -27.49
N GLU A 89 -10.07 -5.76 -28.78
CA GLU A 89 -8.83 -5.93 -29.54
C GLU A 89 -8.10 -4.59 -29.76
N GLU A 90 -8.82 -3.52 -30.09
CA GLU A 90 -8.22 -2.17 -30.19
C GLU A 90 -7.55 -1.74 -28.88
N HIS A 91 -8.18 -2.02 -27.73
CA HIS A 91 -7.61 -1.68 -26.44
C HIS A 91 -6.37 -2.51 -26.09
N LYS A 92 -6.31 -3.78 -26.51
CA LYS A 92 -5.12 -4.63 -26.33
C LYS A 92 -3.94 -4.16 -27.16
N GLU A 93 -4.17 -3.58 -28.34
CA GLU A 93 -3.10 -3.03 -29.18
C GLU A 93 -2.53 -1.70 -28.66
N GLN A 94 -3.26 -1.00 -27.79
CA GLN A 94 -2.84 0.27 -27.18
C GLN A 94 -2.08 0.10 -25.84
N LEU A 95 -1.92 -1.14 -25.37
CA LEU A 95 -1.18 -1.54 -24.16
C LEU A 95 0.20 -2.11 -24.51
#